data_AF-W6LBV9-F1
#
_entry.id   AF-W6LBV9-F1
#
_cell.length_a   1.000
_cell.length_b   1.000
_cell.length_c   1.000
_cell.angle_alpha   90.00
_cell.angle_beta   90.00
_cell.angle_gamma   90.00
#
_symmetry.space_group_name_H-M   'P 1'
#
loop_
_entity.id
_entity.type
_entity.pdbx_description
1 polymer ?
#
loop_
_entity_poly.entity_id
_entity_poly.type
_entity_poly.pdbx_seq_one_letter_code
_entity_poly.pdbx_strand_id
1 'polypeptide(L)'
;MHQDRLLVQPLRHNIRVDQLTGKICSEFTVPESHHTTGVPDTDFVLYVAAGSTELGVNAWAVKCQLDASGRPIVGVANIGF
;
A
#
# COMPACT_ATOMS: atom_id res chain seq x y z
N MET A 1 8.17 14.96 -2.21
CA MET A 1 8.41 14.03 -3.36
C MET A 1 7.21 13.08 -3.46
N HIS A 2 6.85 12.67 -4.68
CA HIS A 2 5.52 12.20 -5.14
C HIS A 2 4.34 13.15 -4.88
N GLN A 3 3.93 13.40 -3.64
CA GLN A 3 2.76 14.23 -3.32
C GLN A 3 2.84 15.66 -3.90
N ASP A 4 4.02 16.29 -3.87
CA ASP A 4 4.20 17.67 -4.37
C ASP A 4 4.12 17.80 -5.90
N ARG A 5 4.15 16.68 -6.63
CA ARG A 5 4.34 16.66 -8.10
C ARG A 5 3.23 15.93 -8.84
N LEU A 6 2.52 15.04 -8.15
CA LEU A 6 1.51 14.18 -8.74
C LEU A 6 0.14 14.56 -8.19
N LEU A 7 -0.64 15.23 -9.03
CA LEU A 7 -2.06 15.46 -8.75
C LEU A 7 -2.85 14.18 -9.04
N VAL A 8 -3.86 13.92 -8.22
CA VAL A 8 -4.81 12.83 -8.39
C VAL A 8 -6.22 13.38 -8.36
N GLN A 9 -7.16 12.66 -8.95
CA GLN A 9 -8.57 12.90 -8.67
C GLN A 9 -8.89 12.30 -7.29
N PRO A 10 -9.28 13.11 -6.28
CA PRO A 10 -9.44 12.58 -4.92
C PRO A 10 -10.55 11.52 -4.82
N LEU A 11 -10.28 10.46 -4.07
CA LEU A 11 -11.32 9.50 -3.69
C LEU A 11 -12.31 10.15 -2.72
N ARG A 12 -13.60 9.79 -2.87
CA ARG A 12 -14.70 10.32 -2.03
C ARG A 12 -15.19 9.34 -0.98
N HIS A 13 -14.46 8.27 -0.76
CA HIS A 13 -14.80 7.19 0.16
C HIS A 13 -13.54 6.69 0.87
N ASN A 14 -13.72 6.05 2.02
CA ASN A 14 -12.62 5.44 2.74
C ASN A 14 -12.02 4.28 1.94
N ILE A 15 -10.70 4.20 1.89
CA ILE A 15 -10.02 3.03 1.34
C ILE A 15 -10.15 1.89 2.35
N ARG A 16 -10.96 0.88 2.02
CA ARG A 16 -10.98 -0.39 2.75
C ARG A 16 -9.95 -1.32 2.13
N VAL A 17 -9.00 -1.74 2.95
CA VAL A 17 -7.95 -2.65 2.51
C VAL A 17 -8.51 -4.05 2.52
N ASP A 18 -8.42 -4.75 1.39
CA ASP A 18 -8.84 -6.14 1.30
C ASP A 18 -7.91 -7.02 2.14
N GLN A 19 -8.35 -8.25 2.43
CA GLN A 19 -7.42 -9.24 2.98
C GLN A 19 -6.29 -9.45 1.97
N LEU A 20 -5.07 -9.07 2.36
CA LEU A 20 -3.92 -9.13 1.47
C LEU A 20 -3.51 -10.60 1.27
N THR A 21 -3.43 -11.02 0.01
CA THR A 21 -3.13 -12.41 -0.36
C THR A 21 -1.85 -12.51 -1.20
N GLY A 22 -1.36 -13.74 -1.40
CA GLY A 22 -0.17 -14.02 -2.20
C GLY A 22 1.15 -13.81 -1.44
N LYS A 23 2.26 -14.20 -2.06
CA LYS A 23 3.57 -14.38 -1.39
C LYS A 23 4.23 -13.11 -0.84
N ILE A 24 3.78 -11.93 -1.27
CA ILE A 24 4.42 -10.66 -0.88
C ILE A 24 3.44 -9.84 -0.03
N CYS A 25 2.24 -9.57 -0.54
CA CYS A 25 1.29 -8.70 0.13
C CYS A 25 0.78 -9.28 1.46
N SER A 26 0.64 -10.60 1.58
CA SER A 26 0.13 -11.22 2.82
C SER A 26 1.10 -11.16 4.01
N GLU A 27 2.36 -10.81 3.76
CA GLU A 27 3.38 -10.69 4.83
C GLU A 27 3.26 -9.37 5.61
N PHE A 28 2.46 -8.42 5.13
CA PHE A 28 2.30 -7.11 5.77
C PHE A 28 1.14 -7.12 6.76
N THR A 29 1.42 -6.65 7.97
CA THR A 29 0.38 -6.46 8.98
C THR A 29 -0.46 -5.23 8.66
N VAL A 30 -1.76 -5.45 8.46
CA VAL A 30 -2.74 -4.39 8.24
C VAL A 30 -3.59 -4.22 9.51
N PRO A 31 -3.76 -3.00 10.04
CA PRO A 31 -4.66 -2.77 11.17
C PRO A 31 -6.10 -3.18 10.85
N GLU A 32 -6.78 -3.81 11.80
CA GLU A 32 -8.17 -4.28 11.60
C GLU A 32 -9.15 -3.14 11.21
N SER A 33 -8.88 -1.91 11.69
CA SER A 33 -9.66 -0.73 11.31
C SER A 33 -9.55 -0.41 9.81
N HIS A 34 -8.43 -0.73 9.15
CA HIS A 34 -8.23 -0.50 7.72
C HIS A 34 -9.02 -1.49 6.86
N HIS A 35 -9.31 -2.69 7.38
CA HIS A 35 -10.21 -3.67 6.74
C HIS A 35 -11.69 -3.30 6.92
N THR A 36 -12.05 -2.78 8.10
CA THR A 36 -13.45 -2.56 8.49
C THR A 36 -13.96 -1.16 8.15
N THR A 37 -13.50 -0.15 8.90
CA THR A 37 -13.92 1.25 8.69
C THR A 37 -13.24 1.86 7.47
N GLY A 38 -12.02 1.40 7.17
CA GLY A 38 -11.17 1.93 6.11
C GLY A 38 -10.44 3.21 6.52
N VAL A 39 -9.49 3.62 5.69
CA VAL A 39 -8.69 4.83 5.88
C VAL A 39 -9.43 6.02 5.25
N PRO A 40 -9.83 7.05 6.02
CA PRO A 40 -10.52 8.22 5.50
C PRO A 40 -9.56 9.19 4.80
N ASP A 41 -10.12 10.11 4.00
CA ASP A 41 -9.43 11.25 3.38
C ASP A 41 -8.08 10.91 2.72
N THR A 42 -8.04 9.74 2.06
CA THR A 42 -6.82 9.16 1.51
C THR A 42 -7.03 8.66 0.09
N ASP A 43 -5.99 8.85 -0.71
CA ASP A 43 -5.95 8.49 -2.12
C ASP A 43 -5.10 7.26 -2.44
N PHE A 44 -4.26 6.84 -1.48
CA PHE A 44 -3.38 5.68 -1.54
C PHE A 44 -2.85 5.34 -0.13
N VAL A 45 -2.81 4.05 0.23
CA VAL A 45 -2.21 3.57 1.49
C VAL A 45 -0.92 2.80 1.18
N LEU A 46 0.16 3.13 1.88
CA LEU A 46 1.44 2.42 1.79
C LEU A 46 1.78 1.76 3.11
N TYR A 47 1.93 0.43 3.13
CA TYR A 47 2.48 -0.29 4.27
C TYR A 47 3.99 -0.46 4.08
N VAL A 48 4.77 -0.18 5.11
CA VAL A 48 6.23 -0.21 5.03
C VAL A 48 6.79 -1.18 6.06
N ALA A 49 7.74 -2.01 5.62
CA ALA A 49 8.49 -2.93 6.45
C ALA A 49 10.01 -2.68 6.34
N ALA A 50 10.76 -3.29 7.26
CA ALA A 50 12.21 -3.26 7.28
C ALA A 50 12.80 -4.66 7.54
N GLY A 51 12.40 -5.62 6.71
CA GLY A 51 12.94 -6.97 6.69
C GLY A 51 14.18 -7.08 5.81
N SER A 52 14.96 -8.14 6.03
CA SER A 52 16.12 -8.48 5.20
C SER A 52 15.74 -8.60 3.73
N THR A 53 16.64 -8.14 2.86
CA THR A 53 16.50 -8.19 1.41
C THR A 53 17.56 -9.08 0.79
N GLU A 54 17.41 -9.36 -0.50
CA GLU A 54 18.48 -10.02 -1.26
C GLU A 54 19.73 -9.13 -1.32
N LEU A 55 20.90 -9.77 -1.41
CA LEU A 55 22.18 -9.07 -1.45
C LEU A 55 22.20 -8.03 -2.58
N GLY A 56 22.47 -6.77 -2.22
CA GLY A 56 22.52 -5.65 -3.17
C GLY A 56 21.17 -4.96 -3.43
N VAL A 57 20.08 -5.40 -2.78
CA VAL A 57 18.76 -4.75 -2.86
C VAL A 57 18.55 -3.87 -1.63
N ASN A 58 18.58 -2.55 -1.81
CA ASN A 58 18.33 -1.59 -0.72
C ASN A 58 16.83 -1.45 -0.37
N ALA A 59 15.96 -1.56 -1.37
CA ALA A 59 14.51 -1.45 -1.18
C ALA A 59 13.75 -2.09 -2.34
N TRP A 60 12.51 -2.50 -2.09
CA TRP A 60 11.54 -2.93 -3.11
C TRP A 60 10.12 -2.48 -2.75
N ALA A 61 9.24 -2.40 -3.73
CA ALA A 61 7.83 -2.08 -3.53
C ALA A 61 6.94 -2.72 -4.58
N VAL A 62 5.70 -3.08 -4.21
CA VAL A 62 4.69 -3.63 -5.12
C VAL A 62 3.29 -3.06 -4.81
N LYS A 63 2.42 -3.03 -5.82
CA LYS A 63 0.99 -2.73 -5.66
C LYS A 63 0.24 -3.99 -5.20
N CYS A 64 -0.65 -3.84 -4.21
CA CYS A 64 -1.38 -4.96 -3.61
C CYS A 64 -2.90 -4.88 -3.78
N GLN A 65 -3.46 -3.68 -4.02
CA GLN A 65 -4.88 -3.52 -4.29
C GLN A 65 -5.12 -2.39 -5.30
N LEU A 66 -6.08 -2.62 -6.19
CA LEU A 66 -6.55 -1.67 -7.20
C LEU A 66 -8.03 -1.37 -6.96
N ASP A 67 -8.47 -0.17 -7.32
CA ASP A 67 -9.90 0.12 -7.41
C ASP A 67 -10.51 -0.43 -8.72
N ALA A 68 -11.83 -0.25 -8.89
CA ALA A 68 -12.55 -0.71 -10.07
C ALA A 68 -12.10 -0.03 -11.39
N SER A 69 -11.41 1.12 -11.31
CA SER A 69 -10.82 1.81 -12.47
C SER A 69 -9.41 1.31 -12.80
N GLY A 70 -8.86 0.41 -11.97
CA GLY A 70 -7.48 -0.09 -12.09
C GLY A 70 -6.44 0.83 -11.44
N ARG A 71 -6.86 1.88 -10.74
CA ARG A 71 -5.95 2.78 -10.00
C ARG A 71 -5.40 2.04 -8.78
N PRO A 72 -4.08 2.05 -8.55
CA PRO A 72 -3.51 1.54 -7.31
C PRO A 72 -3.98 2.36 -6.10
N ILE A 73 -4.51 1.67 -5.10
CA ILE A 73 -5.01 2.27 -3.85
C ILE A 73 -4.30 1.71 -2.61
N VAL A 74 -3.66 0.55 -2.71
CA VAL A 74 -2.81 -0.01 -1.65
C VAL A 74 -1.52 -0.55 -2.27
N GLY A 75 -0.40 -0.21 -1.65
CA GLY A 75 0.90 -0.79 -1.94
C GLY A 75 1.66 -1.14 -0.68
N VAL A 76 2.75 -1.86 -0.88
CA VAL A 76 3.69 -2.23 0.18
C VAL A 76 5.11 -1.90 -0.25
N ALA A 77 5.96 -1.54 0.70
CA ALA A 77 7.38 -1.31 0.48
C ALA A 77 8.20 -1.96 1.60
N ASN A 78 9.40 -2.39 1.26
CA ASN A 78 10.37 -2.86 2.22
C ASN A 78 11.70 -2.15 1.99
N ILE A 79 12.32 -1.69 3.07
CA ILE A 79 13.66 -1.10 3.06
C ILE A 79 14.53 -2.02 3.90
N GLY A 80 15.49 -2.67 3.26
CA GLY A 80 16.32 -3.70 3.90
C GLY A 80 17.81 -3.43 3.71
N PHE A 81 18.59 -4.21 4.44
CA PHE A 81 20.04 -4.26 4.33
C PHE A 81 20.47 -5.73 4.23
#